data_AF-B4D1W5-F1
#
_entry.id   AF-B4D1W5-F1
#
_cell.length_a   1.000
_cell.length_b   1.000
_cell.length_c   1.000
_cell.angle_alpha   90.00
_cell.angle_beta   90.00
_cell.angle_gamma   90.00
#
_symmetry.space_group_name_H-M   'P 1'
#
loop_
_entity.id
_entity.type
_entity.pdbx_description
1 polymer ?
#
loop_
_entity_poly.entity_id
_entity_poly.type
_entity_poly.pdbx_seq_one_letter_code
_entity_poly.pdbx_strand_id
1 'polypeptide(L)' 'MRERKTVIYDSKQHSIVSIIELHKRGEELLCRWCHSPLIIALTHEEANKHKVHPGVFCSRNRKHLTILAELSD' A
#
# COMPACT_ATOMS: atom_id res chain seq x y z
N MET A 1 -15.11 -10.22 -17.11
CA MET A 1 -13.74 -10.03 -16.61
C MET A 1 -13.70 -8.66 -15.97
N ARG A 2 -13.51 -8.53 -14.65
CA ARG A 2 -13.39 -7.19 -14.01
C ARG A 2 -12.01 -6.64 -14.38
N GLU A 3 -11.97 -5.52 -15.08
CA GLU A 3 -10.73 -4.81 -15.39
C GLU A 3 -10.07 -4.41 -14.07
N ARG A 4 -8.86 -4.91 -13.79
CA ARG A 4 -8.09 -4.44 -12.65
C ARG A 4 -7.64 -3.02 -12.95
N LYS A 5 -8.15 -2.06 -12.19
CA LYS A 5 -7.69 -0.68 -12.28
C LYS A 5 -6.38 -0.54 -11.52
N THR A 6 -5.45 0.17 -12.13
CA THR A 6 -4.15 0.50 -11.56
C THR A 6 -4.18 1.95 -11.12
N VAL A 7 -3.84 2.20 -9.86
CA VAL A 7 -3.84 3.54 -9.27
C VAL A 7 -2.45 3.89 -8.77
N ILE A 8 -1.94 5.05 -9.19
CA ILE A 8 -0.67 5.57 -8.69
C ILE A 8 -0.93 6.31 -7.37
N TYR A 9 -0.30 5.85 -6.30
CA TYR A 9 -0.42 6.49 -4.99
C TYR A 9 0.34 7.81 -4.95
N ASP A 10 -0.35 8.87 -4.55
CA ASP A 10 0.19 10.19 -4.29
C ASP A 10 -0.33 10.68 -2.93
N SER A 11 0.56 10.84 -1.96
CA SER A 11 0.23 11.32 -0.61
C SER A 11 -0.38 12.71 -0.59
N LYS A 12 -0.26 13.50 -1.66
CA LYS A 12 -0.91 14.82 -1.78
C LYS A 12 -2.37 14.74 -2.22
N GLN A 13 -2.75 13.65 -2.90
CA GLN A 13 -4.09 13.49 -3.50
C GLN A 13 -4.89 12.37 -2.84
N HIS A 14 -4.21 11.40 -2.25
CA HIS A 14 -4.81 10.20 -1.68
C HIS A 14 -4.48 10.10 -0.19
N SER A 15 -5.54 9.97 0.62
CA SER A 15 -5.40 9.56 2.01
C SER A 15 -5.02 8.07 2.10
N ILE A 16 -4.40 7.67 3.21
CA ILE A 16 -4.14 6.26 3.51
C ILE A 16 -5.42 5.42 3.53
N VAL A 17 -6.50 5.97 4.08
CA VAL A 17 -7.81 5.30 4.14
C VAL A 17 -8.30 4.97 2.74
N SER A 18 -8.22 5.92 1.80
CA SER A 18 -8.62 5.71 0.42
C SER A 18 -7.81 4.61 -0.26
N ILE A 19 -6.51 4.52 0.02
CA ILE A 19 -5.62 3.50 -0.54
C ILE A 19 -5.94 2.11 0.00
N ILE A 20 -6.29 2.03 1.29
CA ILE A 20 -6.76 0.78 1.89
C ILE A 20 -8.09 0.34 1.26
N GLU A 21 -9.02 1.26 1.01
CA GLU A 21 -10.28 0.95 0.34
C GLU A 21 -10.08 0.46 -1.10
N LEU A 22 -9.20 1.11 -1.87
CA LEU A 22 -8.83 0.69 -3.22
C LEU A 22 -8.18 -0.70 -3.22
N HIS A 23 -7.30 -0.97 -2.25
CA HIS A 23 -6.71 -2.29 -2.07
C HIS A 23 -7.77 -3.36 -1.77
N LYS A 24 -8.72 -3.07 -0.88
CA LYS A 24 -9.84 -3.97 -0.55
C LYS A 24 -10.77 -4.23 -1.75
N ARG A 25 -10.84 -3.30 -2.70
CA ARG A 25 -11.56 -3.48 -3.98
C ARG A 25 -10.80 -4.34 -4.99
N GLY A 26 -9.54 -4.68 -4.70
CA GLY A 26 -8.66 -5.45 -5.59
C GLY A 26 -7.97 -4.60 -6.64
N GLU A 27 -7.86 -3.29 -6.43
CA GLU A 27 -7.10 -2.40 -7.31
C GLU A 27 -5.59 -2.53 -7.06
N GLU A 28 -4.82 -2.40 -8.13
CA GLU A 28 -3.36 -2.48 -8.06
C GLU A 28 -2.78 -1.10 -7.79
N LEU A 29 -2.07 -0.97 -6.68
CA LEU A 29 -1.56 0.31 -6.21
C LEU A 29 -0.07 0.42 -6.48
N LEU A 30 0.34 1.47 -7.19
CA LEU A 30 1.72 1.70 -7.60
C LEU A 30 2.34 2.88 -6.86
N CYS A 31 3.64 2.79 -6.63
CA CYS A 31 4.45 3.87 -6.10
C CYS A 31 4.61 5.01 -7.12
N ARG A 32 4.29 6.26 -6.77
CA ARG A 32 4.52 7.43 -7.65
C ARG A 32 5.96 7.63 -8.13
N TRP A 33 6.96 7.16 -7.40
CA TRP A 33 8.37 7.42 -7.74
C TRP A 33 8.97 6.39 -8.67
N CYS A 34 8.57 5.13 -8.53
CA CYS A 34 9.20 4.02 -9.26
C CYS A 34 8.20 3.11 -9.98
N HIS A 35 6.91 3.44 -9.93
CA HIS A 35 5.79 2.69 -10.51
C HIS A 35 5.77 1.20 -10.14
N SER A 36 6.48 0.83 -9.07
CA SER A 36 6.49 -0.53 -8.56
C SER A 36 5.29 -0.74 -7.64
N PRO A 37 4.74 -1.96 -7.54
CA PRO A 37 3.61 -2.27 -6.69
C PRO A 37 3.85 -1.87 -5.23
N LEU A 38 2.80 -1.42 -4.54
CA LEU A 38 2.84 -1.19 -3.11
C LEU A 38 2.57 -2.49 -2.36
N ILE A 39 3.35 -2.71 -1.30
CA ILE A 39 3.08 -3.74 -0.31
C ILE A 39 2.14 -3.10 0.70
N ILE A 40 0.93 -3.63 0.79
CA ILE A 40 -0.09 -3.19 1.74
C ILE A 40 -0.29 -4.36 2.69
N ALA A 41 0.17 -4.19 3.92
CA ALA A 41 0.17 -5.21 4.94
C ALA A 41 -0.49 -4.64 6.20
N LEU A 42 -1.80 -4.73 6.30
CA LEU A 42 -2.55 -4.04 7.36
C LEU A 42 -2.64 -4.87 8.63
N THR A 43 -2.44 -6.18 8.51
CA THR A 43 -2.42 -7.12 9.63
C THR A 43 -0.99 -7.58 9.94
N HIS A 44 -0.76 -8.01 11.18
CA HIS A 44 0.50 -8.64 11.55
C HIS A 44 0.82 -9.87 10.70
N GLU A 45 -0.18 -10.64 10.30
CA GLU A 45 0.00 -11.84 9.48
C GLU A 45 0.53 -11.48 8.07
N GLU A 46 -0.08 -10.49 7.41
CA GLU A 46 0.39 -9.99 6.12
C GLU A 46 1.77 -9.34 6.22
N ALA A 47 1.99 -8.55 7.26
CA ALA A 47 3.25 -7.87 7.50
C ALA A 47 4.39 -8.88 7.68
N ASN A 48 4.13 -9.98 8.41
CA ASN A 48 5.08 -11.07 8.58
C ASN A 48 5.40 -11.80 7.26
N LYS A 49 4.40 -12.04 6.39
CA LYS A 49 4.62 -12.62 5.04
C LYS A 49 5.61 -11.78 4.21
N HIS A 50 5.56 -10.46 4.38
CA HIS A 50 6.41 -9.51 3.68
C HIS A 50 7.66 -9.06 4.47
N LYS A 51 7.87 -9.58 5.70
CA LYS A 51 8.96 -9.18 6.61
C LYS A 51 9.03 -7.65 6.80
N VAL A 52 7.87 -7.04 7.00
CA VAL A 52 7.67 -5.61 7.27
C VAL A 52 6.85 -5.43 8.55
N HIS A 53 6.79 -4.20 9.05
CA HIS A 53 5.79 -3.84 10.06
C HIS A 53 4.42 -3.65 9.38
N PRO A 54 3.30 -3.72 10.12
CA PRO A 54 2.00 -3.37 9.59
C PRO A 54 2.01 -1.95 9.00
N GLY A 55 1.55 -1.79 7.75
CA GLY A 55 1.64 -0.54 7.03
C GLY A 55 1.58 -0.68 5.50
N VAL A 56 1.93 0.42 4.84
CA VAL A 56 2.01 0.56 3.38
C VAL A 56 3.43 0.93 2.98
N PHE A 57 4.01 0.15 2.07
CA PHE A 57 5.41 0.29 1.67
C PHE A 57 5.56 0.22 0.15
N CYS A 58 6.57 0.88 -0.38
CA CYS A 58 7.01 0.60 -1.74
C CYS A 58 7.79 -0.73 -1.77
N SER A 59 7.42 -1.62 -2.70
CA SER A 59 8.10 -2.92 -2.87
C SER A 59 9.59 -2.81 -3.25
N ARG A 60 9.96 -1.77 -3.99
CA ARG A 60 11.33 -1.60 -4.51
C ARG A 60 12.23 -0.79 -3.59
N ASN A 61 11.71 0.27 -2.96
CA ASN A 61 12.49 1.14 -2.09
C ASN A 61 11.63 1.74 -0.99
N ARG A 62 11.85 1.32 0.26
CA ARG A 62 11.12 1.82 1.44
C ARG A 62 11.25 3.34 1.64
N LYS A 63 12.30 3.98 1.12
CA LYS A 63 12.46 5.44 1.16
C LYS A 63 11.45 6.18 0.29
N HIS A 64 10.93 5.54 -0.77
CA HIS A 64 9.87 6.16 -1.56
C HIS A 64 8.59 6.23 -0.74
N LEU A 65 8.19 5.11 -0.13
CA LEU A 65 6.98 5.08 0.67
C LEU A 65 7.14 4.13 1.83
N THR A 66 6.93 4.66 3.03
CA THR A 66 6.76 3.91 4.27
C THR A 66 5.73 4.65 5.10
N ILE A 67 4.60 3.99 5.34
CA ILE A 67 3.55 4.44 6.23
C ILE A 67 3.30 3.29 7.18
N LEU A 68 3.52 3.50 8.47
CA LEU A 68 3.20 2.50 9.48
C LEU A 68 1.71 2.62 9.79
N ALA A 69 1.02 1.48 9.87
CA ALA A 69 -0.32 1.45 10.42
C ALA A 69 -0.18 1.66 11.93
N GLU A 70 -0.69 2.78 12.44
CA GLU A 70 -0.87 2.94 13.87
C GLU A 70 -1.98 1.96 14.28
N LEU A 71 -1.57 0.83 14.86
CA LEU A 71 -2.50 -0.06 15.54
C LEU A 71 -2.98 0.71 16.77
N SER A 72 -4.18 1.27 16.69
CA SER A 72 -4.92 1.61 17.90
C SER A 72 -5.24 0.29 18.59
N ASP A 73 -4.54 0.04 19.71
CA ASP A 73 -4.79 -1.07 20.65
C ASP A 73 -6.24 -1.02 21.18
#